data_AF-A0A479ZXD4-F1
#
_entry.id   AF-A0A479ZXD4-F1
#
_cell.length_a   1.000
_cell.length_b   1.000
_cell.length_c   1.000
_cell.angle_alpha   90.00
_cell.angle_beta   90.00
_cell.angle_gamma   90.00
#
_symmetry.space_group_name_H-M   'P 1'
#
loop_
_entity.id
_entity.type
_entity.pdbx_description
1 polymer ?
#
loop_
_entity_poly.entity_id
_entity_poly.type
_entity_poly.pdbx_seq_one_letter_code
_entity_poly.pdbx_strand_id
1 'polypeptide(L)'
;MLSINLDRETENYLTEIISEENITSEELLKKLIYEHWQNLKPRKTLLQRRGEHPQHLLENAPPDLSLRENRKKIVAEHIQNHHQKHHL
;
A
#
# COMPACT_ATOMS: atom_id res chain seq x y z
N MET A 1 18.12 26.08 -4.54
CA MET A 1 18.66 25.33 -3.39
C MET A 1 17.77 25.62 -2.20
N LEU A 2 17.30 24.59 -1.52
CA LEU A 2 16.61 24.75 -0.24
C LEU A 2 17.69 24.97 0.83
N SER A 3 17.60 26.02 1.64
CA SER A 3 18.46 26.23 2.81
C SER A 3 17.64 25.93 4.04
N ILE A 4 18.17 25.08 4.92
CA ILE A 4 17.50 24.64 6.15
C ILE A 4 18.33 25.17 7.31
N ASN A 5 17.69 25.91 8.21
CA ASN A 5 18.29 26.29 9.48
C ASN A 5 17.99 25.20 10.49
N LEU A 6 19.04 24.57 11.01
CA LEU A 6 18.96 23.57 12.07
C LEU A 6 19.42 24.22 13.37
N ASP A 7 18.85 23.78 14.48
CA ASP A 7 19.40 24.08 15.79
C ASP A 7 20.62 23.19 16.06
N ARG A 8 21.46 23.64 16.99
CA ARG A 8 22.75 23.01 17.29
C ARG A 8 22.62 21.54 17.69
N GLU A 9 21.54 21.17 18.36
CA GLU A 9 21.30 19.79 18.81
C GLU A 9 20.99 18.89 17.60
N THR A 10 20.12 19.33 16.70
CA THR A 10 19.83 18.61 15.45
C THR A 10 21.03 18.50 14.52
N GLU A 11 21.89 19.53 14.45
CA GLU A 11 23.15 19.45 13.72
C GLU A 11 24.06 18.34 14.26
N ASN A 12 24.17 18.20 15.59
CA ASN A 12 24.96 17.14 16.20
C ASN A 12 24.43 15.75 15.81
N TYR A 13 23.12 15.53 15.87
CA TYR A 13 22.50 14.26 15.44
C TYR A 13 22.82 13.94 13.98
N LEU A 14 22.75 14.96 13.11
CA LEU A 14 23.07 14.81 11.70
C LEU A 14 24.53 14.36 11.50
N THR A 15 25.47 14.97 12.22
CA THR A 15 26.88 14.60 12.14
C THR A 15 27.16 13.18 12.66
N GLU A 16 26.46 12.76 13.72
CA GLU A 16 26.60 11.43 14.30
C GLU A 16 26.09 10.35 13.34
N ILE A 17 24.90 10.54 12.75
CA ILE A 17 24.34 9.60 11.76
C ILE A 17 25.22 9.49 10.52
N ILE A 18 25.71 10.63 10.00
CA ILE A 18 26.63 10.67 8.86
C ILE A 18 27.91 9.87 9.17
N SER A 19 28.44 10.02 10.39
CA SER A 19 29.64 9.30 10.82
C SER A 19 29.40 7.80 10.98
N GLU A 20 28.24 7.39 11.48
CA GLU A 20 27.91 5.99 11.75
C GLU A 20 27.57 5.23 10.46
N GLU A 21 26.76 5.82 9.58
CA GLU A 21 26.36 5.21 8.31
C GLU A 21 27.41 5.39 7.19
N ASN A 22 28.40 6.27 7.40
CA ASN A 22 29.43 6.63 6.41
C ASN A 22 28.85 7.06 5.06
N ILE A 23 27.83 7.93 5.12
CA ILE A 23 27.10 8.47 3.95
C ILE A 23 27.21 9.99 3.90
N THR A 24 26.89 10.58 2.76
CA THR A 24 26.82 12.04 2.63
C THR A 24 25.55 12.62 3.25
N SER A 25 25.59 13.91 3.60
CA SER A 25 24.41 14.65 4.05
C SER A 25 23.26 14.65 3.02
N GLU A 26 23.59 14.67 1.73
CA GLU A 26 22.61 14.59 0.65
C GLU A 26 21.92 13.22 0.60
N GLU A 27 22.67 12.13 0.76
CA GLU A 27 22.12 10.77 0.79
C GLU A 27 21.24 10.56 2.01
N LEU A 28 21.69 11.00 3.18
CA LEU A 28 20.89 10.94 4.40
C LEU A 28 19.57 11.71 4.25
N LEU A 29 19.63 12.92 3.68
CA LEU A 29 18.44 13.74 3.46
C LEU A 29 17.46 13.08 2.48
N LYS A 30 17.95 12.49 1.38
CA LYS A 30 17.11 11.71 0.44
C LYS A 30 16.44 10.52 1.14
N LYS A 31 17.18 9.78 1.97
CA LYS A 31 16.68 8.63 2.74
C LYS A 31 15.58 9.06 3.71
N LEU A 32 15.83 10.08 4.53
CA LEU A 32 14.87 10.61 5.50
C LEU A 32 13.59 11.14 4.85
N ILE A 33 13.71 11.88 3.74
CA ILE A 33 12.54 12.37 2.99
C ILE A 33 11.72 11.19 2.45
N TYR A 34 12.39 10.18 1.88
CA TYR A 34 11.70 9.00 1.36
C TYR A 34 10.97 8.23 2.47
N GLU A 35 11.63 7.99 3.60
CA GLU A 35 11.04 7.32 4.76
C GLU A 35 9.85 8.11 5.33
N HIS A 36 10.01 9.43 5.50
CA HIS A 36 8.93 10.30 5.95
C HIS A 36 7.75 10.28 4.97
N TRP A 37 8.02 10.35 3.67
CA TRP A 37 6.97 10.27 2.63
C TRP A 37 6.23 8.93 2.64
N GLN A 38 6.92 7.82 2.89
CA GLN A 38 6.28 6.51 3.04
C GLN A 38 5.40 6.46 4.31
N ASN A 39 5.86 7.06 5.41
CA ASN A 39 5.11 7.12 6.66
C ASN A 39 3.89 8.04 6.61
N LEU A 40 3.92 9.11 5.79
CA LEU A 40 2.76 9.96 5.53
C LEU A 40 1.64 9.20 4.81
N LYS A 41 1.96 8.14 4.06
CA LYS A 41 0.93 7.32 3.43
C LYS A 41 0.28 6.41 4.46
N PRO A 42 -1.06 6.43 4.60
CA PRO A 42 -1.73 5.47 5.46
C PRO A 42 -1.38 4.06 5.02
N ARG A 43 -1.01 3.20 5.98
CA ARG A 43 -0.72 1.80 5.69
C ARG A 43 -1.92 1.20 4.97
N LYS A 44 -1.72 0.76 3.71
CA LYS A 44 -2.77 0.09 2.96
C LYS A 44 -3.26 -1.13 3.73
N THR A 45 -4.56 -1.23 3.94
CA THR A 45 -5.19 -2.42 4.53
C THR A 45 -4.96 -3.64 3.64
N LEU A 46 -5.09 -4.86 4.19
CA LEU A 46 -4.99 -6.08 3.38
C LEU A 46 -5.93 -6.05 2.16
N LEU A 47 -7.13 -5.48 2.34
CA LEU A 47 -8.11 -5.26 1.29
C LEU A 47 -7.59 -4.32 0.19
N GLN A 48 -7.04 -3.15 0.56
CA GLN A 48 -6.48 -2.19 -0.40
C GLN A 48 -5.25 -2.76 -1.14
N ARG A 49 -4.49 -3.67 -0.52
CA ARG A 49 -3.38 -4.37 -1.18
C ARG A 49 -3.86 -5.40 -2.21
N ARG A 50 -5.07 -5.94 -2.03
CA ARG A 50 -5.65 -7.00 -2.87
C ARG A 50 -6.62 -6.50 -3.94
N GLY A 51 -6.69 -5.18 -4.17
CA GLY A 51 -7.55 -4.60 -5.20
C GLY A 51 -8.91 -4.12 -4.71
N GLU A 52 -9.03 -3.79 -3.41
CA GLU A 52 -10.24 -3.24 -2.79
C GLU A 52 -11.43 -4.21 -2.80
N HIS A 53 -12.64 -3.70 -2.51
CA HIS A 53 -13.85 -4.50 -2.64
C HIS A 53 -14.22 -4.63 -4.12
N PRO A 54 -14.60 -5.84 -4.58
CA PRO A 54 -15.02 -6.02 -5.96
C PRO A 54 -16.28 -5.20 -6.21
N GLN A 55 -16.19 -4.29 -7.17
CA GLN A 55 -17.32 -3.51 -7.66
C GLN A 55 -18.20 -4.45 -8.49
N HIS A 56 -19.51 -4.46 -8.24
CA HIS A 56 -20.49 -5.27 -8.98
C HIS A 56 -20.42 -6.80 -8.75
N LEU A 57 -19.80 -7.26 -7.66
CA LEU A 57 -19.81 -8.69 -7.32
C LEU A 57 -21.24 -9.17 -7.09
N LEU A 58 -21.69 -10.14 -7.90
CA LEU A 58 -23.02 -10.74 -7.84
C LEU A 58 -24.19 -9.79 -8.13
N GLU A 59 -23.98 -8.68 -8.85
CA GLU A 59 -25.05 -7.72 -9.16
C GLU A 59 -26.24 -8.35 -9.91
N ASN A 60 -25.99 -9.33 -10.78
CA ASN A 60 -27.01 -10.05 -11.54
C ASN A 60 -27.38 -11.42 -10.95
N ALA A 61 -27.05 -11.66 -9.68
CA ALA A 61 -27.29 -12.96 -9.08
C ALA A 61 -28.78 -13.18 -8.73
N PRO A 62 -29.28 -14.44 -8.74
CA PRO A 62 -30.66 -14.76 -8.40
C PRO A 62 -31.05 -14.27 -6.99
N PRO A 63 -32.32 -13.99 -6.69
CA PRO A 63 -32.74 -13.47 -5.39
C PRO A 63 -32.54 -14.43 -4.21
N ASP A 64 -32.30 -15.72 -4.47
CA ASP A 64 -32.06 -16.76 -3.45
C ASP A 64 -30.60 -16.77 -2.93
N LEU A 65 -30.11 -15.60 -2.48
CA LEU A 65 -28.78 -15.42 -1.88
C LEU A 65 -28.80 -15.42 -0.36
N SER A 66 -29.95 -15.67 0.26
CA SER A 66 -30.07 -15.69 1.72
C SER A 66 -29.22 -16.83 2.32
N LEU A 67 -29.20 -17.99 1.64
CA LEU A 67 -28.43 -19.15 2.03
C LEU A 67 -26.96 -19.02 1.61
N ARG A 68 -26.07 -19.36 2.56
CA ARG A 68 -24.62 -19.32 2.36
C ARG A 68 -24.17 -20.23 1.20
N GLU A 69 -24.76 -21.41 1.08
CA GLU A 69 -24.37 -22.38 0.05
C GLU A 69 -24.69 -21.88 -1.36
N ASN A 70 -25.83 -21.22 -1.54
CA ASN A 70 -26.18 -20.58 -2.80
C ASN A 70 -25.18 -19.48 -3.17
N ARG A 71 -24.82 -18.61 -2.21
CA ARG A 71 -23.79 -17.57 -2.43
C ARG A 71 -22.45 -18.17 -2.84
N LYS A 72 -22.00 -19.23 -2.16
CA LYS A 72 -20.72 -19.89 -2.46
C LYS A 72 -20.69 -20.46 -3.86
N LYS A 73 -21.77 -21.11 -4.28
CA LYS A 73 -21.88 -21.68 -5.63
C LYS A 73 -21.73 -20.60 -6.71
N ILE A 74 -22.46 -19.49 -6.57
CA ILE A 74 -22.44 -18.42 -7.58
C ILE A 74 -21.09 -17.68 -7.60
N VAL A 75 -20.47 -17.46 -6.43
CA VAL A 75 -19.10 -16.89 -6.38
C VAL A 75 -18.09 -17.81 -7.07
N ALA A 76 -18.18 -19.13 -6.86
CA ALA A 76 -17.28 -20.07 -7.52
C ALA A 76 -17.44 -20.03 -9.05
N GLU A 77 -18.67 -20.01 -9.55
CA GLU A 77 -18.97 -19.84 -10.97
C GLU A 77 -18.43 -18.52 -11.53
N HIS A 78 -18.61 -17.41 -10.80
CA HIS A 78 -18.09 -16.10 -11.19
C HIS A 78 -16.56 -16.09 -11.32
N ILE A 79 -15.85 -16.68 -10.33
CA ILE A 79 -14.39 -16.79 -10.33
C ILE A 79 -13.91 -17.63 -11.52
N GLN A 80 -14.55 -18.77 -11.77
CA GLN A 80 -14.19 -19.66 -12.88
C GLN A 80 -14.35 -18.97 -14.24
N ASN A 81 -15.47 -18.28 -14.47
CA ASN A 81 -15.72 -17.55 -15.71
C ASN A 81 -14.72 -16.41 -15.92
N HIS A 82 -14.35 -15.70 -14.85
CA HIS A 82 -13.34 -14.66 -14.91
C HIS A 82 -11.98 -15.23 -15.35
N HIS A 83 -11.53 -16.34 -14.76
CA HIS A 83 -10.28 -16.99 -15.17
C HIS A 83 -10.31 -17.43 -16.65
N GLN A 84 -11.41 -18.01 -17.11
CA GLN A 84 -11.55 -18.41 -18.51
C GLN A 84 -11.45 -17.23 -19.49
N LYS A 85 -12.04 -16.08 -19.14
CA LYS A 85 -11.99 -14.86 -19.98
C LYS A 85 -10.58 -14.27 -20.12
N HIS A 86 -9.72 -14.46 -19.12
CA HIS A 86 -8.35 -13.94 -19.12
C HIS A 86 -7.30 -14.93 -19.66
N HIS A 87 -7.70 -16.17 -19.98
CA HIS A 87 -6.85 -17.19 -20.58
C HIS A 87 -7.06 -17.37 -22.10
N LEU A 88 -7.85 -16.49 -22.72
CA LEU A 88 -8.04 -16.34 -24.17
C LEU A 88 -7.47 -14.99 -24.61
#